data_AF-A0A0S6YZZ5-F1
#
_entry.id   AF-A0A0S6YZZ5-F1
#
_cell.length_a   1.000
_cell.length_b   1.000
_cell.length_c   1.000
_cell.angle_alpha   90.00
_cell.angle_beta   90.00
_cell.angle_gamma   90.00
#
_symmetry.space_group_name_H-M   'P 1'
#
loop_
_entity.id
_entity.type
_entity.pdbx_description
1 polymer ?
#
loop_
_entity_poly.entity_id
_entity_poly.type
_entity_poly.pdbx_seq_one_letter_code
_entity_poly.pdbx_strand_id
1 'polypeptide(L)'
;MPRRQALAARAVHAALYVLILAIPLSGWLFNSAANFPLSWFGLVHVPSLTGGADPALKAFARAAHETLFWILVAVLAAHVGAALKHHYVDRDAVLARMLPWRTRRRPVPSGDSAR
;
A
#
# COMPACT_ATOMS: atom_id res chain seq x y z
N MET A 1 -8.46 -1.81 21.44
CA MET A 1 -8.91 -0.80 20.47
C MET A 1 -10.43 -0.74 20.42
N PRO A 2 -11.05 0.45 20.49
CA PRO A 2 -12.47 0.65 20.23
C PRO A 2 -12.85 0.19 18.80
N ARG A 3 -14.08 -0.30 18.62
CA ARG A 3 -14.60 -0.80 17.32
C ARG A 3 -14.39 0.20 16.15
N ARG A 4 -14.57 1.50 16.41
CA ARG A 4 -14.38 2.56 15.40
C ARG A 4 -12.94 2.67 14.92
N GLN A 5 -11.96 2.57 15.83
CA GLN A 5 -10.53 2.60 15.46
C GLN A 5 -10.14 1.35 14.65
N ALA A 6 -10.67 0.19 15.01
CA ALA A 6 -10.41 -1.04 14.26
C ALA A 6 -11.00 -0.99 12.84
N LEU A 7 -12.20 -0.43 12.67
CA LEU A 7 -12.80 -0.22 11.34
C LEU A 7 -11.99 0.77 10.51
N ALA A 8 -11.60 1.91 11.10
CA ALA A 8 -10.75 2.90 10.43
C ALA A 8 -9.40 2.30 9.99
N ALA A 9 -8.77 1.50 10.85
CA ALA A 9 -7.53 0.81 10.50
C ALA A 9 -7.72 -0.14 9.30
N ARG A 10 -8.81 -0.91 9.25
CA ARG A 10 -9.11 -1.78 8.11
C ARG A 10 -9.35 -0.99 6.83
N ALA A 11 -10.07 0.13 6.92
CA ALA A 11 -10.33 1.01 5.77
C ALA A 11 -9.04 1.62 5.22
N VAL A 12 -8.14 2.10 6.08
CA VAL A 12 -6.83 2.64 5.67
C VAL A 12 -5.98 1.57 4.99
N HIS A 13 -5.91 0.35 5.53
CA HIS A 13 -5.18 -0.73 4.86
C HIS A 13 -5.79 -1.11 3.52
N ALA A 14 -7.12 -1.22 3.44
CA ALA A 14 -7.80 -1.49 2.18
C ALA A 14 -7.51 -0.39 1.14
N ALA A 15 -7.56 0.89 1.54
CA ALA A 15 -7.21 2.01 0.68
C ALA A 15 -5.76 1.92 0.19
N LEU A 16 -4.79 1.61 1.07
CA LEU A 16 -3.40 1.41 0.69
C LEU A 16 -3.25 0.28 -0.33
N TYR A 17 -3.91 -0.86 -0.15
CA TYR A 17 -3.85 -1.97 -1.12
C TYR A 17 -4.44 -1.59 -2.47
N VAL A 18 -5.57 -0.89 -2.50
CA VAL A 18 -6.17 -0.40 -3.74
C VAL A 18 -5.23 0.58 -4.44
N LEU A 19 -4.64 1.52 -3.71
CA LEU A 19 -3.72 2.53 -4.28
C LEU A 19 -2.42 1.91 -4.81
N ILE A 20 -1.86 0.93 -4.11
CA ILE A 20 -0.67 0.19 -4.54
C ILE A 20 -0.90 -0.51 -5.88
N LEU A 21 -2.12 -0.92 -6.20
CA LEU A 21 -2.46 -1.49 -7.51
C LEU A 21 -2.86 -0.41 -8.54
N ALA A 22 -3.62 0.60 -8.13
CA ALA A 22 -4.12 1.64 -9.04
C ALA A 22 -3.00 2.50 -9.64
N ILE A 23 -1.96 2.82 -8.86
CA ILE A 23 -0.82 3.63 -9.31
C ILE A 23 -0.03 2.94 -10.44
N PRO A 24 0.47 1.70 -10.32
CA PRO A 24 1.18 1.05 -11.41
C PRO A 24 0.29 0.82 -12.64
N LEU A 25 -1.00 0.51 -12.46
CA LEU A 25 -1.93 0.36 -13.57
C LEU A 25 -2.15 1.69 -14.34
N SER A 26 -2.33 2.80 -13.62
CA SER A 26 -2.42 4.13 -14.25
C SER A 26 -1.12 4.56 -14.94
N GLY A 27 0.04 4.18 -14.38
CA GLY A 27 1.36 4.43 -14.99
C GLY A 27 1.55 3.62 -16.27
N TRP A 28 1.14 2.36 -16.27
CA TRP A 28 1.16 1.51 -17.46
C TRP A 28 0.23 2.05 -18.56
N LEU A 29 -0.96 2.53 -18.19
CA LEU A 29 -1.87 3.21 -19.11
C LEU A 29 -1.27 4.51 -19.68
N PHE A 30 -0.59 5.30 -18.85
CA PHE A 30 0.09 6.51 -19.29
C PHE A 30 1.20 6.22 -20.32
N ASN A 31 2.07 5.24 -20.05
CA ASN A 31 3.10 4.82 -21.00
C ASN A 31 2.50 4.29 -22.30
N SER A 32 1.46 3.47 -22.20
CA SER A 32 0.74 2.92 -23.36
C SER A 32 0.18 4.05 -24.25
N ALA A 33 -0.57 4.98 -23.66
CA ALA A 33 -1.16 6.12 -24.37
C ALA A 33 -0.11 7.11 -24.92
N ALA A 34 1.11 7.12 -24.36
CA ALA A 34 2.24 7.86 -24.89
C ALA A 34 2.98 7.14 -26.03
N ASN A 35 2.54 5.91 -26.39
CA ASN A 35 3.24 5.00 -27.29
C ASN A 35 4.71 4.78 -26.88
N PHE A 36 4.94 4.77 -25.56
CA PHE A 36 6.26 4.60 -24.97
C PHE A 36 6.44 3.14 -24.52
N PRO A 37 7.45 2.42 -25.02
CA PRO A 37 7.63 1.01 -24.69
C PRO A 37 8.01 0.85 -23.21
N LEU A 38 7.13 0.21 -22.43
CA LEU A 38 7.40 -0.10 -21.03
C LEU A 38 8.25 -1.37 -20.96
N SER A 39 9.49 -1.25 -20.49
CA SER A 39 10.38 -2.39 -20.31
C SER A 39 10.21 -2.99 -18.91
N TRP A 40 9.91 -4.29 -18.85
CA TRP A 40 9.85 -5.06 -17.62
C TRP A 40 11.26 -5.45 -17.21
N PHE A 41 11.86 -4.64 -16.34
CA PHE A 41 13.23 -4.82 -15.82
C PHE A 41 14.32 -4.95 -16.92
N GLY A 42 14.10 -4.36 -18.11
CA GLY A 42 15.04 -4.49 -19.23
C GLY A 42 14.96 -5.80 -20.00
N LEU A 43 14.11 -6.74 -19.58
CA LEU A 43 14.07 -8.10 -20.12
C LEU A 43 13.09 -8.23 -21.28
N VAL A 44 11.88 -7.69 -21.12
CA VAL A 44 10.81 -7.80 -22.10
C VAL A 44 10.02 -6.49 -22.18
N HIS A 45 9.54 -6.15 -23.37
CA HIS A 45 8.61 -5.05 -23.53
C HIS A 45 7.19 -5.53 -23.20
N VAL A 46 6.55 -4.83 -22.27
CA VAL A 46 5.15 -5.10 -21.93
C VAL A 46 4.28 -4.57 -23.05
N PRO A 47 3.26 -5.34 -23.51
CA PRO A 47 2.34 -4.88 -24.53
C PRO A 47 1.69 -3.54 -24.16
N SER A 48 1.55 -2.67 -25.14
CA SER A 48 0.76 -1.45 -24.99
C SER A 48 -0.70 -1.83 -24.75
N LEU A 49 -1.33 -1.19 -23.76
CA LEU A 49 -2.78 -1.30 -23.51
C LEU A 49 -3.61 -0.59 -24.58
N THR A 50 -2.99 0.35 -25.29
CA THR A 50 -3.62 1.13 -26.37
C THR A 50 -3.05 0.69 -27.72
N GLY A 51 -3.84 0.82 -28.77
CA GLY A 51 -3.40 0.55 -30.15
C GLY A 51 -2.43 1.58 -30.74
N GLY A 52 -1.91 2.51 -29.94
CA GLY A 52 -1.04 3.61 -30.38
C GLY A 52 -1.11 4.81 -29.44
N ALA A 53 -0.57 5.94 -29.91
CA ALA A 53 -0.59 7.20 -29.17
C ALA A 53 -2.00 7.78 -29.12
N ASP A 54 -2.45 8.15 -27.92
CA ASP A 54 -3.71 8.86 -27.67
C ASP A 54 -3.45 10.04 -26.72
N PRO A 55 -3.39 11.28 -27.24
CA PRO A 55 -3.09 12.46 -26.44
C PRO A 55 -4.09 12.73 -25.31
N ALA A 56 -5.38 12.47 -25.55
CA ALA A 56 -6.44 12.72 -24.58
C ALA A 56 -6.36 11.71 -23.42
N LEU A 57 -6.22 10.43 -23.76
CA LEU A 57 -6.05 9.38 -22.77
C LEU A 57 -4.73 9.53 -22.00
N LYS A 58 -3.64 9.94 -22.68
CA LYS A 58 -2.36 10.24 -22.05
C LYS A 58 -2.49 11.35 -21.00
N ALA A 59 -3.17 12.46 -21.33
CA ALA A 59 -3.37 13.56 -20.40
C ALA A 59 -4.19 13.11 -19.17
N PHE A 60 -5.26 12.34 -19.39
CA PHE A 60 -6.06 11.76 -18.32
C PHE A 60 -5.26 10.81 -17.44
N ALA A 61 -4.54 9.84 -18.04
CA ALA A 61 -3.76 8.84 -17.31
C ALA A 61 -2.66 9.49 -16.47
N ARG A 62 -2.00 10.53 -17.00
CA ARG A 62 -1.02 11.32 -16.24
C ARG A 62 -1.64 12.01 -15.04
N ALA A 63 -2.74 12.74 -15.23
CA ALA A 63 -3.43 13.43 -14.15
C ALA A 63 -3.94 12.45 -13.08
N ALA A 64 -4.48 11.31 -13.50
CA ALA A 64 -4.89 10.23 -12.60
C ALA A 64 -3.70 9.68 -11.80
N HIS A 65 -2.58 9.39 -12.46
CA HIS A 65 -1.38 8.86 -11.80
C HIS A 65 -0.80 9.84 -10.77
N GLU A 66 -0.64 11.11 -11.13
CA GLU A 66 -0.17 12.17 -10.23
C GLU A 66 -1.13 12.36 -9.04
N THR A 67 -2.45 12.34 -9.28
CA THR A 67 -3.47 12.46 -8.22
C THR A 67 -3.44 11.26 -7.28
N LEU A 68 -3.39 10.04 -7.82
CA LEU A 68 -3.29 8.81 -7.02
C LEU A 68 -2.02 8.78 -6.17
N PHE A 69 -0.89 9.28 -6.70
CA PHE A 69 0.34 9.42 -5.93
C PHE A 69 0.15 10.33 -4.70
N TRP A 70 -0.42 11.53 -4.88
CA TRP A 70 -0.66 12.44 -3.76
C TRP A 70 -1.66 11.88 -2.73
N ILE A 71 -2.69 11.17 -3.18
CA ILE A 71 -3.61 10.46 -2.30
C ILE A 71 -2.87 9.37 -1.51
N LEU A 72 -2.02 8.57 -2.16
CA LEU A 72 -1.21 7.56 -1.48
C LEU A 72 -0.30 8.19 -0.43
N VAL A 73 0.39 9.29 -0.75
CA VAL A 73 1.25 10.00 0.21
C VAL A 73 0.44 10.44 1.44
N ALA A 74 -0.74 11.02 1.25
CA ALA A 74 -1.60 11.44 2.36
C ALA A 74 -2.07 10.25 3.22
N VAL A 75 -2.54 9.16 2.60
CA VAL A 75 -3.01 7.96 3.30
C VAL A 75 -1.86 7.27 4.03
N LEU A 76 -0.68 7.19 3.41
CA LEU A 76 0.52 6.62 4.00
C LEU A 76 0.98 7.45 5.21
N ALA A 77 1.00 8.77 5.10
CA ALA A 77 1.33 9.66 6.20
C ALA A 77 0.35 9.49 7.38
N ALA A 78 -0.95 9.39 7.09
CA ALA A 78 -1.96 9.10 8.11
C ALA A 78 -1.76 7.72 8.76
N HIS A 79 -1.46 6.70 7.96
CA HIS A 79 -1.18 5.34 8.44
C HIS A 79 0.04 5.29 9.37
N VAL A 80 1.17 5.86 8.93
CA VAL A 80 2.41 5.92 9.71
C VAL A 80 2.18 6.76 10.98
N GLY A 81 1.56 7.94 10.84
CA GLY A 81 1.22 8.81 11.96
C GLY A 81 0.35 8.11 13.00
N ALA A 82 -0.64 7.33 12.58
CA ALA A 82 -1.45 6.52 13.48
C ALA A 82 -0.62 5.45 14.18
N ALA A 83 0.23 4.70 13.47
CA ALA A 83 1.10 3.70 14.07
C ALA A 83 2.07 4.29 15.11
N LEU A 84 2.63 5.46 14.83
CA LEU A 84 3.51 6.19 15.75
C LEU A 84 2.75 6.72 16.97
N LYS A 85 1.56 7.31 16.77
CA LYS A 85 0.69 7.76 17.86
C LYS A 85 0.32 6.60 18.79
N HIS A 86 -0.06 5.47 18.20
CA HIS A 86 -0.37 4.24 18.95
C HIS A 86 0.82 3.74 19.75
N HIS A 87 2.04 3.82 19.19
CA HIS A 87 3.25 3.39 19.87
C HIS A 87 3.70 4.32 20.99
N TYR A 88 3.74 5.64 20.76
CA TYR A 88 4.31 6.60 21.70
C TYR A 88 3.30 7.16 22.71
N VAL A 89 2.07 7.40 22.28
CA VAL A 89 1.01 8.00 23.12
C VAL A 89 0.16 6.92 23.76
N ASP A 90 -0.41 6.03 22.95
CA ASP A 90 -1.30 4.98 23.45
C ASP A 90 -0.51 3.80 24.07
N ARG A 91 0.82 3.79 23.89
CA ARG A 91 1.79 2.79 24.40
C ARG A 91 1.38 1.35 24.09
N ASP A 92 0.82 1.13 22.91
CA ASP A 92 0.38 -0.18 22.49
C ASP A 92 1.41 -0.91 21.62
N ALA A 93 1.10 -2.17 21.32
CA ALA A 93 1.96 -3.05 20.54
C ALA A 93 1.68 -3.00 19.03
N VAL A 94 0.90 -2.04 18.51
CA VAL A 94 0.50 -2.01 17.08
C VAL A 94 1.71 -1.98 16.16
N LEU A 95 2.62 -1.02 16.38
CA LEU A 95 3.85 -0.92 15.60
C LEU A 95 4.72 -2.17 15.76
N ALA A 96 4.83 -2.69 16.99
CA ALA A 96 5.62 -3.89 17.28
C ALA A 96 5.10 -5.15 16.56
N ARG A 97 3.80 -5.22 16.23
CA ARG A 97 3.20 -6.32 15.46
C ARG A 97 3.49 -6.24 13.97
N MET A 98 3.92 -5.08 13.46
CA MET A 98 4.38 -4.92 12.07
C MET A 98 5.86 -5.29 11.91
N LEU A 99 6.63 -5.31 13.00
CA LEU A 99 8.06 -5.65 12.95
C LEU A 99 8.27 -7.17 12.95
N PRO A 100 9.04 -7.73 12.00
CA PRO A 100 9.23 -9.17 11.85
C PRO A 100 9.93 -9.83 13.05
N TRP A 101 10.74 -9.07 13.79
CA TRP A 101 11.60 -9.56 14.88
C TRP A 101 10.99 -9.45 16.29
N ARG A 102 9.83 -8.79 16.47
CA ARG A 102 9.31 -8.43 17.81
C ARG A 102 8.05 -9.16 18.26
N THR A 103 7.61 -10.18 17.52
CA THR A 103 6.53 -11.08 17.94
C THR A 103 7.02 -12.01 19.04
N ARG A 104 6.86 -11.59 20.30
CA ARG A 104 7.02 -12.50 21.45
C ARG A 104 6.01 -13.65 21.31
N ARG A 105 6.45 -14.79 20.79
CA ARG A 105 5.79 -16.07 21.06
C ARG A 105 5.91 -16.27 22.57
N ARG A 106 4.83 -16.13 23.32
CA ARG A 106 4.81 -16.67 24.69
C ARG A 106 4.99 -18.18 24.54
N PRO A 107 5.99 -18.80 25.20
CA PRO A 107 6.04 -20.25 25.29
C PRO A 107 4.71 -20.70 25.90
N VAL A 108 4.05 -21.66 25.26
CA VAL A 108 2.93 -22.37 25.89
C VAL A 108 3.53 -23.04 27.13
N PRO A 109 3.03 -22.79 28.35
CA PRO A 109 3.47 -23.56 29.50
C PRO A 109 3.12 -25.02 29.19
N SER A 110 4.14 -25.85 28.93
CA SER A 110 3.97 -27.28 29.00
C SER A 110 3.60 -27.55 30.45
N GLY A 111 2.33 -27.85 30.68
CA GLY A 111 1.83 -28.31 31.96
C GLY A 111 2.46 -29.67 32.23
N ASP A 112 3.71 -29.66 32.69
CA ASP A 112 4.25 -30.79 33.39
C ASP A 112 3.66 -30.71 34.80
N SER A 113 2.58 -31.47 34.90
CA SER A 113 1.79 -31.69 36.08
C SER A 113 2.60 -32.59 37.00
N ALA A 114 2.62 -32.20 38.28
CA ALA A 114 2.59 -33.12 39.41
C ALA A 114 3.38 -34.44 39.22
N ARG A 115 4.64 -34.44 39.63
CA ARG A 115 5.27 -35.60 40.25
C ARG A 115 6.02 -35.16 41.49
#